data_AF-A0A0M9EJI9-F1
#
_entry.id   AF-A0A0M9EJI9-F1
#
_cell.length_a   1.000
_cell.length_b   1.000
_cell.length_c   1.000
_cell.angle_alpha   90.00
_cell.angle_beta   90.00
_cell.angle_gamma   90.00
#
_symmetry.space_group_name_H-M   'P 1'
#
loop_
_entity.id
_entity.type
_entity.pdbx_description
1 polymer ?
#
loop_
_entity_poly.entity_id
_entity_poly.type
_entity_poly.pdbx_seq_one_letter_code
_entity_poly.pdbx_strand_id
1 'polypeptide(L)'
;MFDLGLPELLVIGVVALIVVGPKDLPVMFRTVGRFVGKAKGMAREFSSAMNQAADQAGVKDVADGLKNATDGLNKVSNPMKAATDAIKDTTDDFKKSMSFDPESETGKLAAERAEAVEKIRKRTEEVGQARLDAEAKARAEEAAKAADAEAIAEATPAAETAKKDKA
;
A
#
# COMPACT_ATOMS: atom_id res chain seq x y z
N MET A 1 4.53 -0.70 6.87
CA MET A 1 5.74 -0.35 7.64
C MET A 1 6.75 0.47 6.83
N PHE A 2 6.64 0.54 5.50
CA PHE A 2 7.28 1.58 4.69
C PHE A 2 6.24 2.07 3.69
N ASP A 3 5.59 3.18 4.00
CA ASP A 3 4.69 3.84 3.07
C ASP A 3 5.57 4.55 2.05
N LEU A 4 5.70 4.02 0.83
CA LEU A 4 6.41 4.68 -0.27
C LEU A 4 5.51 5.76 -0.86
N GLY A 5 5.13 6.72 -0.02
CA GLY A 5 4.28 7.83 -0.36
C GLY A 5 5.08 9.01 -0.92
N LEU A 6 4.33 10.01 -1.39
CA LEU A 6 4.87 11.34 -1.70
C LEU A 6 5.65 11.98 -0.53
N PRO A 7 5.21 11.92 0.75
CA PRO A 7 5.94 12.58 1.82
C PRO A 7 7.30 11.92 2.11
N GLU A 8 7.40 10.59 2.05
CA GLU A 8 8.66 9.87 2.25
C GLU A 8 9.66 10.16 1.13
N LEU A 9 9.18 10.26 -0.11
CA LEU A 9 10.02 10.62 -1.25
C LEU A 9 10.56 12.06 -1.13
N LEU A 10 9.78 12.97 -0.55
CA LEU A 10 10.23 14.33 -0.23
C LEU A 10 11.32 14.32 0.85
N VAL A 11 11.13 13.56 1.93
CA VAL A 11 12.14 13.41 3.00
C VAL A 11 13.45 12.86 2.45
N ILE A 12 13.40 11.81 1.62
CA ILE A 12 14.58 11.25 0.96
C ILE A 12 15.25 12.30 0.05
N GLY A 13 14.45 13.09 -0.67
CA GLY A 13 14.94 14.20 -1.50
C GLY A 13 15.72 15.23 -0.68
N VAL A 14 15.19 15.67 0.47
CA VAL A 14 15.87 16.62 1.37
C VAL A 14 17.16 16.04 1.91
N VAL A 15 17.16 14.79 2.39
CA VAL A 15 18.36 14.12 2.89
C VAL A 15 19.41 14.02 1.78
N ALA A 16 19.01 13.66 0.58
CA ALA A 16 19.91 13.57 -0.57
C ALA A 16 20.52 14.95 -0.92
N LEU A 17 19.75 16.03 -0.83
CA LEU A 17 20.27 17.40 -1.04
C LEU A 17 21.31 17.80 0.01
N ILE A 18 21.15 17.36 1.27
CA ILE A 18 22.11 17.67 2.34
C ILE A 18 23.40 16.87 2.17
N VAL A 19 23.28 15.57 1.90
CA VAL A 19 24.43 14.65 1.84
C VAL A 19 25.25 14.84 0.56
N VAL A 20 24.58 14.90 -0.59
CA VAL A 20 25.23 15.02 -1.90
C VAL A 20 25.44 16.47 -2.29
N GLY A 21 24.55 17.36 -1.87
CA GLY A 21 24.57 18.77 -2.24
C GLY A 21 23.56 19.11 -3.35
N PRO A 22 22.94 20.31 -3.30
CA PRO A 22 21.88 20.70 -4.24
C PRO A 22 22.35 20.92 -5.68
N LYS A 23 23.65 21.09 -5.90
CA LYS A 23 24.25 21.29 -7.23
C LYS A 23 24.67 19.99 -7.89
N ASP A 24 25.07 19.00 -7.12
CA ASP A 24 25.62 17.74 -7.64
C ASP A 24 24.53 16.72 -7.98
N LEU A 25 23.46 16.70 -7.19
CA LEU A 25 22.28 15.85 -7.41
C LEU A 25 21.69 15.98 -8.85
N PRO A 26 21.42 17.18 -9.40
CA PRO A 26 20.92 17.32 -10.77
C PRO A 26 21.96 16.95 -11.85
N VAL A 27 23.25 17.06 -11.55
CA VAL A 27 24.33 16.62 -12.46
C VAL A 27 24.39 15.10 -12.49
N MET A 28 24.30 14.44 -11.33
CA MET A 28 24.25 12.98 -11.21
C MET A 28 23.05 12.40 -11.96
N PHE A 29 21.86 12.98 -11.79
CA PHE A 29 20.67 12.53 -12.53
C PHE A 29 20.83 12.70 -14.05
N ARG A 30 21.48 13.76 -14.52
CA ARG A 30 21.77 13.93 -15.97
C ARG A 30 22.73 12.86 -16.47
N THR A 31 23.75 12.50 -15.69
CA THR A 31 24.73 11.48 -16.07
C THR A 31 24.12 10.09 -16.09
N VAL A 32 23.41 9.71 -15.03
CA VAL A 32 22.68 8.44 -14.95
C VAL A 32 21.61 8.38 -16.03
N GLY A 33 20.84 9.45 -16.21
CA GLY A 33 19.80 9.54 -17.24
C GLY A 33 20.34 9.37 -18.66
N ARG A 34 21.53 9.92 -18.96
CA ARG A 34 22.20 9.73 -20.26
C ARG A 34 22.62 8.27 -20.46
N PHE A 35 23.13 7.61 -19.42
CA PHE A 35 23.52 6.20 -19.48
C PHE A 35 22.30 5.30 -19.68
N VAL A 36 21.26 5.49 -18.88
CA VAL A 36 19.98 4.78 -19.02
C VAL A 36 19.35 5.03 -20.39
N GLY A 37 19.39 6.27 -20.88
CA GLY A 37 18.88 6.63 -22.21
C GLY A 37 19.60 5.89 -23.34
N LYS A 38 20.94 5.84 -23.29
CA LYS A 38 21.75 5.06 -24.25
C LYS A 38 21.47 3.56 -24.15
N ALA A 39 21.43 3.01 -22.93
CA ALA A 39 21.12 1.61 -22.72
C ALA A 39 19.71 1.25 -23.23
N LYS A 40 18.73 2.14 -23.03
CA LYS A 40 17.36 1.97 -23.56
C LYS A 40 17.30 2.07 -25.08
N GLY A 41 18.09 2.95 -25.69
CA GLY A 41 18.25 3.03 -27.14
C GLY A 41 18.79 1.71 -27.70
N MET A 42 19.94 1.27 -27.17
CA MET A 42 20.54 -0.02 -27.52
C MET A 42 19.56 -1.18 -27.33
N ALA A 43 18.86 -1.24 -26.19
CA ALA A 43 17.85 -2.27 -25.94
C ALA A 43 16.71 -2.26 -26.97
N ARG A 44 16.33 -1.10 -27.51
CA ARG A 44 15.35 -1.02 -28.60
C ARG A 44 15.91 -1.57 -29.91
N GLU A 45 17.15 -1.24 -30.28
CA GLU A 45 17.80 -1.82 -31.45
C GLU A 45 17.95 -3.35 -31.31
N PHE A 46 18.41 -3.83 -30.15
CA PHE A 46 18.50 -5.27 -29.85
C PHE A 46 17.14 -5.95 -29.88
N SER A 47 16.12 -5.34 -29.28
CA SER A 47 14.77 -5.90 -29.30
C SER A 47 14.22 -5.96 -30.72
N SER A 48 14.44 -4.93 -31.54
CA SER A 48 14.03 -4.90 -32.94
C SER A 48 14.74 -5.97 -33.76
N ALA A 49 16.07 -6.07 -33.63
CA ALA A 49 16.87 -7.07 -34.33
C ALA A 49 16.53 -8.51 -33.87
N MET A 50 16.31 -8.70 -32.57
CA MET A 50 15.93 -9.99 -32.00
C MET A 50 14.51 -10.38 -32.36
N ASN A 51 13.56 -9.45 -32.45
CA ASN A 51 12.22 -9.72 -32.98
C ASN A 51 12.28 -10.12 -34.44
N GLN A 52 13.09 -9.42 -35.25
CA GLN A 52 13.24 -9.73 -36.67
C GLN A 52 13.98 -11.06 -36.93
N ALA A 53 14.91 -11.43 -36.05
CA ALA A 53 15.55 -12.74 -36.04
C ALA A 53 14.62 -13.83 -35.48
N ALA A 54 13.82 -13.53 -34.46
CA ALA A 54 12.85 -14.43 -33.84
C ALA A 54 11.70 -14.79 -34.80
N ASP A 55 11.25 -13.81 -35.59
CA ASP A 55 10.25 -13.99 -36.65
C ASP A 55 10.78 -14.92 -37.75
N GLN A 56 12.09 -14.94 -38.00
CA GLN A 56 12.74 -15.85 -38.96
C GLN A 56 13.14 -17.21 -38.36
N ALA A 57 13.42 -17.26 -37.06
CA ALA A 57 13.91 -18.44 -36.34
C ALA A 57 12.82 -19.19 -35.55
N GLY A 58 11.54 -18.83 -35.66
CA GLY A 58 10.43 -19.48 -34.95
C GLY A 58 10.44 -19.28 -33.43
N VAL A 59 11.23 -18.34 -32.92
CA VAL A 59 11.34 -18.06 -31.47
C VAL A 59 10.05 -17.46 -30.91
N LYS A 60 9.20 -16.89 -31.78
CA LYS A 60 7.84 -16.45 -31.43
C LYS A 60 7.00 -17.61 -30.86
N ASP A 61 7.11 -18.80 -31.45
CA ASP A 61 6.39 -19.99 -30.98
C ASP A 61 6.91 -20.47 -29.62
N VAL A 62 8.21 -20.33 -29.35
CA VAL A 62 8.81 -20.63 -28.04
C VAL A 62 8.37 -19.60 -26.99
N ALA A 63 8.36 -18.32 -27.34
CA ALA A 63 7.90 -17.25 -26.47
C ALA A 63 6.41 -17.38 -26.14
N ASP A 64 5.59 -17.75 -27.12
CA ASP A 64 4.15 -17.95 -26.94
C ASP A 64 3.87 -19.24 -26.16
N GLY A 65 4.63 -20.32 -26.40
CA GLY A 65 4.62 -21.52 -25.56
C GLY A 65 4.96 -21.22 -24.09
N LEU A 66 5.99 -20.40 -23.84
CA LEU A 66 6.39 -20.01 -22.49
C LEU A 66 5.35 -19.08 -21.82
N LYS A 67 4.78 -18.11 -22.54
CA LYS A 67 3.69 -17.26 -22.03
C LYS A 67 2.47 -18.11 -21.68
N ASN A 68 2.04 -19.01 -22.55
CA ASN A 68 0.91 -19.90 -22.30
C ASN A 68 1.15 -20.83 -21.11
N ALA A 69 2.37 -21.35 -20.95
CA ALA A 69 2.75 -22.14 -19.77
C ALA A 69 2.74 -21.30 -18.48
N THR A 70 3.21 -20.06 -18.55
CA THR A 70 3.25 -19.14 -17.40
C THR A 70 1.84 -18.67 -17.01
N ASP A 71 0.97 -18.39 -17.98
CA ASP A 71 -0.43 -18.05 -17.74
C ASP A 71 -1.22 -19.24 -17.21
N GLY A 72 -0.97 -20.45 -17.72
CA GLY A 72 -1.51 -21.68 -17.15
C GLY A 72 -1.08 -21.84 -15.69
N LEU A 73 0.20 -21.64 -15.40
CA LEU A 73 0.73 -21.72 -14.03
C LEU A 73 0.17 -20.62 -13.12
N ASN A 74 -0.04 -19.40 -13.62
CA ASN A 74 -0.65 -18.30 -12.86
C ASN A 74 -2.15 -18.56 -12.58
N LYS A 75 -2.88 -19.12 -13.54
CA LYS A 75 -4.28 -19.54 -13.35
C LYS A 75 -4.40 -20.68 -12.34
N VAL A 76 -3.46 -21.63 -12.37
CA VAL A 76 -3.42 -22.76 -11.43
C VAL A 76 -2.95 -22.35 -10.05
N SER A 77 -1.97 -21.45 -9.95
CA SER A 77 -1.40 -21.03 -8.65
C SER A 77 -2.27 -20.03 -7.91
N ASN A 78 -3.14 -19.31 -8.60
CA ASN A 78 -4.09 -18.39 -7.97
C ASN A 78 -5.53 -18.66 -8.43
N PRO A 79 -6.14 -19.79 -8.03
CA PRO A 79 -7.49 -20.19 -8.43
C PRO A 79 -8.54 -19.14 -8.06
N MET A 80 -8.28 -18.38 -6.99
CA MET A 80 -9.11 -17.24 -6.59
C MET A 80 -9.12 -16.13 -7.65
N LYS A 81 -7.98 -15.82 -8.29
CA LYS A 81 -7.91 -14.80 -9.34
C LYS A 81 -8.58 -15.28 -10.63
N ALA A 82 -8.40 -16.55 -11.00
CA ALA A 82 -9.11 -17.12 -12.14
C ALA A 82 -10.63 -17.08 -11.95
N ALA A 83 -11.13 -17.41 -10.75
CA ALA A 83 -12.54 -17.28 -10.41
C ALA A 83 -13.00 -15.81 -10.41
N THR A 84 -12.19 -14.89 -9.89
CA THR A 84 -12.52 -13.45 -9.85
C THR A 84 -12.56 -12.85 -11.26
N ASP A 85 -11.62 -13.22 -12.14
CA ASP A 85 -11.58 -12.75 -13.52
C ASP A 85 -12.78 -13.29 -14.31
N ALA A 86 -13.15 -14.57 -14.14
CA ALA A 86 -14.36 -15.14 -14.75
C ALA A 86 -15.66 -14.46 -14.25
N ILE A 87 -15.74 -14.14 -12.95
CA ILE A 87 -16.87 -13.40 -12.37
C ILE A 87 -16.93 -11.98 -12.93
N LYS A 88 -15.79 -11.29 -13.07
CA LYS A 88 -15.73 -9.94 -13.66
C LYS A 88 -16.15 -9.94 -15.12
N ASP A 89 -15.64 -10.88 -15.91
CA ASP A 89 -15.97 -10.98 -17.34
C ASP A 89 -17.47 -11.24 -17.53
N THR A 90 -18.04 -12.15 -16.73
CA THR A 90 -19.48 -12.42 -16.72
C THR A 90 -20.29 -11.19 -16.27
N THR A 91 -19.78 -10.45 -15.29
CA THR A 91 -20.43 -9.22 -14.80
C THR A 91 -20.38 -8.11 -15.83
N ASP A 92 -19.26 -7.93 -16.54
CA ASP A 92 -19.09 -6.93 -17.58
C ASP A 92 -19.93 -7.27 -18.82
N ASP A 93 -20.00 -8.53 -19.24
CA ASP A 93 -20.88 -8.98 -20.31
C ASP A 93 -22.37 -8.86 -19.92
N PHE A 94 -22.71 -9.17 -18.67
CA PHE A 94 -24.05 -8.96 -18.14
C PHE A 94 -24.41 -7.47 -18.11
N LYS A 95 -23.49 -6.61 -17.67
CA LYS A 95 -23.64 -5.16 -17.66
C LYS A 95 -23.68 -4.54 -19.06
N LYS A 96 -23.07 -5.20 -20.04
CA LYS A 96 -23.07 -4.77 -21.44
C LYS A 96 -24.32 -5.25 -22.19
N SER A 97 -24.85 -6.42 -21.84
CA SER A 97 -26.07 -6.99 -22.42
C SER A 97 -27.35 -6.47 -21.77
N MET A 98 -27.35 -6.21 -20.47
CA MET A 98 -28.31 -5.33 -19.83
C MET A 98 -27.79 -3.91 -19.96
N SER A 99 -28.20 -3.21 -21.01
CA SER A 99 -28.05 -1.76 -21.13
C SER A 99 -28.60 -1.11 -19.86
N PHE A 100 -27.71 -0.88 -18.90
CA PHE A 100 -28.01 -0.28 -17.60
C PHE A 100 -28.36 1.17 -17.87
N ASP A 101 -29.65 1.41 -18.09
CA ASP A 101 -30.19 2.76 -18.14
C ASP A 101 -30.23 3.29 -16.69
N PRO A 102 -29.37 4.27 -16.34
CA PRO A 102 -29.29 4.83 -14.99
C PRO A 102 -30.58 5.51 -14.55
N GLU A 103 -31.54 5.77 -15.45
CA GLU A 103 -32.82 6.41 -15.14
C GLU A 103 -33.98 5.41 -14.93
N SER A 104 -33.75 4.12 -15.16
CA SER A 104 -34.74 3.07 -14.89
C SER A 104 -34.98 2.87 -13.39
N GLU A 105 -36.15 2.35 -13.00
CA GLU A 105 -36.48 2.03 -11.59
C GLU A 105 -35.42 1.11 -10.94
N THR A 106 -34.78 0.25 -11.72
CA THR A 106 -33.65 -0.58 -11.28
C THR A 106 -32.38 0.25 -10.99
N GLY A 107 -32.12 1.29 -11.78
CA GLY A 107 -31.02 2.24 -11.57
C GLY A 107 -31.21 3.10 -10.32
N LYS A 108 -32.44 3.55 -10.06
CA LYS A 108 -32.79 4.28 -8.82
C LYS A 108 -32.64 3.40 -7.58
N LEU A 109 -33.08 2.15 -7.65
CA LEU A 109 -32.88 1.18 -6.56
C LEU A 109 -31.40 0.87 -6.36
N ALA A 110 -30.60 0.77 -7.43
CA ALA A 110 -29.15 0.57 -7.32
C ALA A 110 -28.45 1.78 -6.68
N ALA A 111 -28.87 3.00 -7.02
CA ALA A 111 -28.38 4.22 -6.39
C ALA A 111 -28.76 4.29 -4.90
N GLU A 112 -30.01 3.95 -4.55
CA GLU A 112 -30.47 3.88 -3.15
C GLU A 112 -29.68 2.83 -2.35
N ARG A 113 -29.38 1.68 -2.96
CA ARG A 113 -28.56 0.63 -2.34
C ARG A 113 -27.11 1.08 -2.16
N ALA A 114 -26.54 1.80 -3.13
CA ALA A 114 -25.20 2.36 -3.01
C ALA A 114 -25.11 3.41 -1.88
N GLU A 115 -26.11 4.30 -1.79
CA GLU A 115 -26.21 5.28 -0.70
C GLU A 115 -26.42 4.62 0.67
N ALA A 116 -27.22 3.55 0.74
CA ALA A 116 -27.41 2.78 1.96
C ALA A 116 -26.11 2.12 2.44
N VAL A 117 -25.32 1.56 1.51
CA VAL A 117 -24.00 0.97 1.80
C VAL A 117 -23.02 2.05 2.29
N GLU A 118 -23.03 3.24 1.68
CA GLU A 118 -22.18 4.36 2.12
C GLU A 118 -22.55 4.86 3.53
N LYS A 119 -23.86 4.94 3.85
CA LYS A 119 -24.34 5.28 5.20
C LYS A 119 -23.94 4.24 6.24
N ILE A 120 -24.06 2.95 5.91
CA ILE A 120 -23.63 1.86 6.78
C ILE A 120 -22.13 1.94 7.02
N ARG A 121 -21.35 2.21 5.96
CA ARG A 121 -19.89 2.36 6.06
C ARG A 121 -19.50 3.53 6.96
N LYS A 122 -20.07 4.72 6.75
CA LYS A 122 -19.81 5.90 7.60
C LYS A 122 -20.19 5.65 9.06
N ARG A 123 -21.35 5.05 9.33
CA ARG A 123 -21.75 4.66 10.69
C ARG A 123 -20.80 3.65 11.32
N THR A 124 -20.30 2.70 10.54
CA THR A 124 -19.34 1.70 11.02
C THR A 124 -17.99 2.33 11.33
N GLU A 125 -17.53 3.28 10.52
CA GLU A 125 -16.31 4.06 10.72
C GLU A 125 -16.43 4.99 11.95
N GLU A 126 -17.57 5.68 12.12
CA GLU A 126 -17.88 6.51 13.30
C GLU A 126 -17.92 5.69 14.61
N VAL A 127 -18.61 4.54 14.60
CA VAL A 127 -18.67 3.65 15.77
C VAL A 127 -17.31 3.03 16.06
N GLY A 128 -16.53 2.71 15.02
CA GLY A 128 -15.15 2.26 15.15
C GLY A 128 -14.27 3.31 15.82
N GLN A 129 -14.32 4.56 15.36
CA GLN A 129 -13.57 5.67 15.95
C GLN A 129 -14.01 5.97 17.38
N ALA A 130 -15.32 6.01 17.66
CA ALA A 130 -15.82 6.25 19.01
C ALA A 130 -15.36 5.17 20.01
N ARG A 131 -15.23 3.92 19.57
CA ARG A 131 -14.66 2.84 20.40
C ARG A 131 -13.17 3.04 20.66
N LEU A 132 -12.41 3.42 19.64
CA LEU A 132 -10.97 3.69 19.79
C LEU A 132 -10.71 4.89 20.71
N ASP A 133 -11.51 5.94 20.60
CA ASP A 133 -11.40 7.13 21.46
C ASP A 133 -11.80 6.84 22.92
N ALA A 134 -12.83 6.02 23.12
CA ALA A 134 -13.23 5.57 24.46
C ALA A 134 -12.15 4.68 25.10
N GLU A 135 -11.54 3.78 24.32
CA GLU A 135 -10.43 2.93 24.77
C GLU A 135 -9.18 3.75 25.08
N ALA A 136 -8.87 4.76 24.26
CA ALA A 136 -7.76 5.68 24.50
C ALA A 136 -7.96 6.54 25.76
N LYS A 137 -9.19 7.02 26.02
CA LYS A 137 -9.52 7.75 27.25
C LYS A 137 -9.45 6.86 28.48
N ALA A 138 -9.98 5.64 28.42
CA ALA A 138 -9.89 4.68 29.52
C ALA A 138 -8.42 4.36 29.86
N ARG A 139 -7.58 4.18 28.83
CA ARG A 139 -6.14 3.94 29.00
C ARG A 139 -5.39 5.16 29.54
N ALA A 140 -5.80 6.37 29.18
CA ALA A 140 -5.23 7.60 29.72
C ALA A 140 -5.62 7.84 31.20
N GLU A 141 -6.87 7.53 31.57
CA GLU A 141 -7.32 7.58 32.97
C GLU A 141 -6.66 6.50 33.83
N GLU A 142 -6.43 5.31 33.28
CA GLU A 142 -5.71 4.23 33.95
C GLU A 142 -4.22 4.59 34.14
N ALA A 143 -3.60 5.22 33.15
CA ALA A 143 -2.23 5.74 33.26
C ALA A 143 -2.11 6.90 34.27
N ALA A 144 -3.10 7.79 34.34
CA ALA A 144 -3.14 8.85 35.34
C ALA A 144 -3.29 8.29 36.77
N LYS A 145 -4.17 7.29 36.96
CA LYS A 145 -4.30 6.59 38.24
C LYS A 145 -3.04 5.82 38.63
N ALA A 146 -2.32 5.25 37.66
CA ALA A 146 -1.03 4.60 37.91
C ALA A 146 0.06 5.60 38.32
N ALA A 147 0.09 6.79 37.71
CA ALA A 147 1.02 7.87 38.08
C ALA A 147 0.72 8.46 39.46
N ASP A 148 -0.56 8.64 39.81
CA ASP A 148 -0.97 9.02 41.17
C ASP A 148 -0.62 7.93 42.20
N ALA A 149 -0.73 6.64 41.82
CA ALA A 149 -0.33 5.51 42.67
C ALA A 149 1.19 5.42 42.89
N GLU A 150 1.99 5.84 41.92
CA GLU A 150 3.45 5.91 42.01
C GLU A 150 3.90 7.12 42.87
N ALA A 151 3.20 8.26 42.77
CA ALA A 151 3.46 9.45 43.59
C ALA A 151 3.12 9.25 45.08
N ILE A 152 2.08 8.47 45.43
CA ILE A 152 1.78 8.11 46.82
C ILE A 152 2.76 7.06 47.38
N ALA A 153 3.39 6.23 46.54
CA ALA A 153 4.44 5.31 46.97
C ALA A 153 5.76 6.06 47.30
N GLU A 154 6.07 7.12 46.55
CA GLU A 154 7.24 7.98 46.80
C GLU A 154 7.08 8.91 48.02
N ALA A 155 5.85 9.18 48.46
CA ALA A 155 5.54 10.06 49.60
C ALA A 155 5.47 9.35 50.97
N THR A 156 5.75 8.04 51.05
CA THR A 156 5.83 7.36 52.36
C THR A 156 7.23 7.55 52.94
N PRO A 157 7.41 8.27 54.06
CA PRO A 157 8.72 8.71 54.51
C PRO A 157 9.53 7.57 55.13
N ALA A 158 10.83 7.63 54.91
CA ALA A 158 11.86 6.84 55.55
C ALA A 158 11.66 6.74 57.07
N ALA A 159 11.35 5.55 57.56
CA ALA A 159 11.52 5.17 58.94
C ALA A 159 11.99 3.72 58.98
N GLU A 160 13.30 3.49 58.88
CA GLU A 160 14.06 2.58 59.77
C GLU A 160 15.56 2.61 59.39
N THR A 161 16.43 2.48 60.40
CA THR A 161 17.90 2.32 60.36
C THR A 161 18.79 3.58 60.45
N ALA A 162 18.56 4.41 61.48
CA ALA A 162 19.65 5.10 62.14
C ALA A 162 20.23 4.20 63.26
N LYS A 163 21.25 3.38 62.97
CA LYS A 163 22.24 2.95 63.98
C LYS A 163 23.47 2.27 63.36
N LYS A 164 24.51 3.05 63.02
CA LYS A 164 25.91 2.64 63.23
C LYS A 164 26.87 3.82 63.09
N ASP A 165 27.08 4.54 64.19
CA ASP A 165 28.25 5.39 64.38
C ASP A 165 28.63 5.36 65.86
N LYS A 166 29.60 4.52 66.21
CA LYS A 166 30.75 4.85 67.06
C LYS A 166 31.58 3.61 67.41
N ALA A 167 32.88 3.91 67.55
CA ALA A 167 33.94 3.16 68.21
C ALA A 167 33.52 2.45 69.51
#